data_AF-A0A5M8R0T7-F1
#
_entry.id   AF-A0A5M8R0T7-F1
#
_cell.length_a   1.000
_cell.length_b   1.000
_cell.length_c   1.000
_cell.angle_alpha   90.00
_cell.angle_beta   90.00
_cell.angle_gamma   90.00
#
_symmetry.space_group_name_H-M   'P 1'
#
loop_
_entity.id
_entity.type
_entity.pdbx_description
1 polymer ?
#
loop_
_entity_poly.entity_id
_entity_poly.type
_entity_poly.pdbx_seq_one_letter_code
_entity_poly.pdbx_strand_id
1 'polypeptide(L)' 'MRTQSQYLQEINRLLADYLKEIQDSDLKPLSAQVYQVQSKNFVRWINGEFTPGDVKRSKKKSQDNSEK' A
#
# COMPACT_ATOMS: atom_id res chain seq x y z
N MET A 1 -4.36 9.24 3.50
CA MET A 1 -3.34 10.30 3.67
C MET A 1 -2.64 10.46 2.34
N ARG A 2 -2.30 11.67 1.90
CA ARG A 2 -1.51 11.89 0.68
C ARG A 2 -0.24 12.66 1.05
N THR A 3 0.90 12.19 0.57
CA THR A 3 2.20 12.80 0.83
C THR A 3 2.71 13.52 -0.43
N GLN A 4 3.53 14.54 -0.25
CA GLN A 4 4.14 15.28 -1.36
C GLN A 4 5.15 14.40 -2.10
N SER A 5 5.26 14.58 -3.42
CA SER A 5 6.14 13.78 -4.29
C SER A 5 7.60 13.77 -3.87
N GLN A 6 8.11 14.91 -3.37
CA GLN A 6 9.49 15.03 -2.89
C GLN A 6 9.81 14.07 -1.73
N TYR A 7 8.85 13.84 -0.84
CA TYR A 7 9.03 12.90 0.27
C TYR A 7 8.75 11.45 -0.16
N LEU A 8 7.90 11.24 -1.16
CA LEU A 8 7.61 9.90 -1.67
C LEU A 8 8.85 9.22 -2.25
N GLN A 9 9.73 9.97 -2.92
CA GLN A 9 10.99 9.41 -3.43
C GLN A 9 11.86 8.86 -2.29
N GLU A 10 12.06 9.66 -1.25
CA GLU A 10 12.87 9.25 -0.10
C GLU A 10 12.21 8.12 0.70
N ILE A 11 10.89 8.16 0.88
CA ILE A 11 10.16 7.08 1.54
C ILE A 11 10.27 5.75 0.78
N ASN A 12 10.25 5.78 -0.56
CA ASN A 12 10.48 4.56 -1.35
C ASN A 12 11.91 4.04 -1.22
N ARG A 13 12.91 4.93 -1.13
CA ARG A 13 14.30 4.54 -0.84
C ARG A 13 14.40 3.86 0.53
N LEU A 14 13.84 4.48 1.57
CA LEU A 14 13.81 3.92 2.92
C LEU A 14 13.03 2.61 3.01
N LEU A 15 11.94 2.46 2.25
CA LEU A 15 11.20 1.20 2.16
C LEU A 15 12.07 0.09 1.58
N ALA A 16 12.85 0.36 0.53
CA ALA A 16 13.75 -0.63 -0.05
C ALA A 16 14.83 -1.08 0.96
N ASP A 17 15.43 -0.12 1.67
CA ASP A 17 16.41 -0.40 2.73
C ASP A 17 15.78 -1.26 3.85
N TYR A 18 14.60 -0.88 4.33
CA TYR A 18 13.86 -1.61 5.36
C TYR A 18 13.50 -3.04 4.95
N LEU A 19 13.06 -3.25 3.70
CA LEU A 19 12.73 -4.58 3.21
C LEU A 19 13.97 -5.49 3.15
N LYS A 20 15.13 -4.90 2.82
CA LYS A 20 16.40 -5.62 2.85
C LYS A 20 16.81 -5.98 4.29
N GLU A 21 16.68 -5.05 5.23
CA GLU A 21 16.94 -5.33 6.66
C GLU A 21 16.05 -6.47 7.19
N ILE A 22 14.78 -6.54 6.79
CA ILE A 22 13.90 -7.67 7.15
C ILE A 22 14.42 -8.98 6.55
N GLN A 23 14.89 -8.98 5.30
CA GLN A 23 15.39 -10.19 4.64
C GLN A 23 16.69 -10.70 5.29
N ASP A 24 17.55 -9.79 5.73
CA ASP A 24 18.82 -10.11 6.36
C ASP A 24 18.69 -10.42 7.87
N SER A 25 17.49 -10.20 8.45
CA SER A 25 17.23 -10.42 9.88
C SER A 25 16.81 -11.86 10.22
N ASP A 26 17.08 -12.28 11.45
CA ASP A 26 16.64 -13.58 12.00
C ASP A 26 15.18 -13.55 12.51
N LEU A 27 14.31 -12.81 11.80
CA LEU A 27 12.90 -12.71 12.16
C LEU A 27 12.16 -14.01 11.81
N LYS A 28 11.17 -14.35 12.65
CA LYS A 28 10.22 -15.43 12.33
C LYS A 28 9.55 -15.14 10.97
N PRO A 29 9.37 -16.14 10.09
CA PRO A 29 8.82 -15.92 8.75
C PRO A 29 7.50 -15.15 8.72
N LEU A 30 6.60 -15.45 9.67
CA LEU A 30 5.32 -14.74 9.78
C LEU A 30 5.50 -13.27 10.15
N SER A 31 6.41 -12.95 11.07
CA SER A 31 6.71 -11.58 11.48
C SER A 31 7.31 -10.78 10.33
N ALA A 32 8.27 -11.37 9.61
CA ALA A 32 8.86 -10.77 8.41
C ALA A 32 7.78 -10.46 7.36
N GLN A 33 6.88 -11.43 7.08
CA GLN A 33 5.78 -11.23 6.15
C GLN A 33 4.85 -10.09 6.58
N VAL A 34 4.45 -10.05 7.86
CA VAL A 34 3.57 -8.99 8.39
C VAL A 34 4.20 -7.62 8.21
N TYR A 35 5.48 -7.45 8.57
CA TYR A 35 6.18 -6.18 8.43
C TYR A 35 6.33 -5.73 6.97
N GLN A 36 6.66 -6.65 6.06
CA GLN A 36 6.73 -6.34 4.64
C GLN A 36 5.37 -5.91 4.07
N VAL A 37 4.29 -6.60 4.45
CA VAL A 37 2.93 -6.29 3.97
C VAL A 37 2.47 -4.93 4.52
N GLN A 38 2.65 -4.69 5.82
CA GLN A 38 2.20 -3.45 6.46
C GLN A 38 2.96 -2.24 5.94
N SER A 39 4.28 -2.33 5.79
CA SER A 39 5.11 -1.23 5.26
C SER A 39 4.77 -0.90 3.80
N LYS A 40 4.64 -1.91 2.93
CA LYS A 40 4.21 -1.71 1.54
C LYS A 40 2.82 -1.08 1.46
N ASN A 41 1.89 -1.54 2.29
CA ASN A 41 0.55 -0.96 2.34
C ASN A 41 0.57 0.48 2.87
N PHE A 42 1.41 0.79 3.85
CA PHE A 42 1.56 2.18 4.30
C PHE A 42 2.03 3.09 3.16
N VAL A 43 3.06 2.69 2.41
CA VAL A 43 3.58 3.47 1.28
C VAL A 43 2.53 3.66 0.19
N ARG A 44 1.82 2.59 -0.19
CA ARG A 44 0.74 2.68 -1.18
C ARG A 44 -0.41 3.59 -0.74
N TRP A 45 -0.71 3.63 0.57
CA TRP A 45 -1.72 4.54 1.11
C TRP A 45 -1.29 6.00 0.95
N ILE A 46 -0.07 6.34 1.38
CA ILE A 46 0.44 7.72 1.29
C ILE A 46 0.73 8.17 -0.15
N ASN A 47 0.98 7.22 -1.05
CA ASN A 47 1.06 7.44 -2.51
C ASN A 47 -0.33 7.64 -3.15
N GLY A 48 -1.41 7.38 -2.40
CA GLY A 48 -2.78 7.54 -2.88
C GLY A 48 -3.29 6.40 -3.76
N GLU A 49 -2.59 5.25 -3.81
CA GLU A 49 -3.01 4.08 -4.58
C GLU A 49 -4.18 3.33 -3.96
N PHE A 50 -4.34 3.42 -2.63
CA PHE A 50 -5.50 2.87 -1.92
C PHE A 50 -5.77 3.65 -0.62
N THR A 51 -6.94 3.43 -0.02
CA THR A 51 -7.29 3.93 1.32
C THR A 51 -7.66 2.74 2.21
N PRO A 52 -7.07 2.59 3.41
CA PRO A 52 -7.45 1.54 4.36
C PRO A 52 -8.94 1.59 4.68
N GLY A 53 -9.59 0.43 4.71
CA GLY A 53 -11.04 0.33 4.92
C GLY A 53 -11.90 0.63 3.69
N ASP A 54 -11.31 1.15 2.61
CA ASP A 54 -11.99 1.32 1.33
C ASP A 54 -12.00 -0.02 0.58
N VAL A 55 -12.76 -0.97 1.11
CA VAL A 55 -13.16 -2.16 0.36
C VAL A 55 -14.04 -1.61 -0.75
N LYS A 56 -13.54 -1.58 -2.00
CA LYS A 56 -14.37 -1.26 -3.16
C LYS A 56 -15.63 -2.10 -3.02
N ARG A 57 -16.76 -1.47 -2.66
CA ARG A 57 -18.08 -2.08 -2.80
C ARG A 57 -18.07 -2.59 -4.23
N SER A 58 -18.08 -3.90 -4.40
CA SER A 58 -18.01 -4.54 -5.70
C SER A 58 -18.98 -3.76 -6.59
N LYS A 59 -18.45 -3.06 -7.61
CA LYS A 59 -19.27 -2.34 -8.57
C LYS A 59 -20.05 -3.41 -9.33
N LYS A 60 -21.16 -3.86 -8.73
CA LYS A 60 -22.26 -4.48 -9.46
C LYS A 60 -22.70 -3.37 -10.41
N LYS A 61 -22.29 -3.55 -11.67
CA LYS A 61 -22.42 -2.62 -12.79
C LYS A 61 -23.67 -1.74 -12.65
N SER A 62 -23.48 -0.43 -12.52
CA SER A 62 -24.41 0.53 -13.08
C SER A 62 -24.21 0.49 -14.60
N GLN A 63 -24.78 -0.53 -15.24
CA GLN A 63 -25.23 -0.44 -16.63
C GLN A 63 -26.54 0.34 -16.54
N ASP A 64 -26.52 1.60 -16.95
CA ASP A 64 -27.01 2.01 -18.26
C ASP A 64 -28.51 1.71 -18.41
N ASN A 65 -29.28 2.79 -18.29
CA ASN A 65 -30.48 3.02 -19.10
C ASN A 65 -30.76 4.52 -19.05
N SER A 66 -30.00 5.26 -19.86
CA SER A 66 -30.57 6.44 -20.51
C SER A 66 -31.60 5.93 -21.51
N GLU A 67 -32.89 5.93 -21.14
CA GLU A 67 -33.97 5.96 -22.12
C GLU A 67 -35.31 6.40 -21.50
N LYS A 68 -35.85 7.43 -22.15
CA LYS A 68 -37.15 8.13 -22.01
C LYS A 68 -37.30 9.22 -20.95
#